data_AF-A0A2X2R8E1-F1
#
_entry.id   AF-A0A2X2R8E1-F1
#
_cell.length_a   1.000
_cell.length_b   1.000
_cell.length_c   1.000
_cell.angle_alpha   90.00
_cell.angle_beta   90.00
_cell.angle_gamma   90.00
#
_symmetry.space_group_name_H-M   'P 1'
#
loop_
_entity.id
_entity.type
_entity.pdbx_description
1 polymer ?
#
loop_
_entity_poly.entity_id
_entity_poly.type
_entity_poly.pdbx_seq_one_letter_code
_entity_poly.pdbx_strand_id
1 'polypeptide(L)'
;MVLSMGTVKTFHSSLVFSGGGTRFALYGGMCNALDDLGKTPSLLIASCGGAFATLIINAFPTHTARKAYLQSEEFYNFIKSLSLTPYSQLYRIGFLALKKQYDKRHAPYIEDVYHRYLVTMAQDLSNLLPSLAKVRFSSTLPTIIVGSKMLFTPDECGKRRGTRKLYQKVLFTDTQTARHINLQAIQISSDNYLQSAVAKDIILKTKIPMLTAARISVSDMFYVAPVNIADDVFAGGAIDLLPIELANTLSQEVIREEKQPYSSTEEALVRAVLGFSGNERLAEVAQYPAHLIDTRDATIVLKGFYSEKYINWKRCAVDIHFPKNYAHYREQIEKQWNYGYQTTINAFKQ
;
A
#
# COMPACT_ATOMS: atom_id res chain seq x y z
N MET A 1 7.28 41.51 -5.23
CA MET A 1 6.57 40.92 -4.07
C MET A 1 5.48 40.01 -4.63
N VAL A 2 5.81 38.75 -4.89
CA VAL A 2 4.83 37.78 -5.40
C VAL A 2 4.11 37.22 -4.18
N LEU A 3 2.86 37.62 -4.00
CA LEU A 3 1.95 36.99 -3.04
C LEU A 3 1.82 35.51 -3.45
N SER A 4 2.48 34.63 -2.70
CA SER A 4 2.18 33.20 -2.73
C SER A 4 0.71 33.07 -2.31
N MET A 5 -0.18 32.85 -3.28
CA MET A 5 -1.52 32.36 -2.98
C MET A 5 -1.35 31.00 -2.33
N GLY A 6 -1.34 30.97 -0.99
CA GLY A 6 -1.34 29.74 -0.23
C GLY A 6 -2.45 28.84 -0.75
N THR A 7 -2.09 27.64 -1.20
CA THR A 7 -3.05 26.62 -1.60
C THR A 7 -4.05 26.41 -0.46
N VAL A 8 -5.31 26.77 -0.70
CA VAL A 8 -6.39 26.55 0.28
C VAL A 8 -6.52 25.04 0.47
N LYS A 9 -6.12 24.55 1.64
CA LYS A 9 -6.27 23.15 2.03
C LYS A 9 -7.76 22.85 2.15
N THR A 10 -8.25 21.88 1.37
CA THR A 10 -9.68 21.58 1.25
C THR A 10 -10.19 20.74 2.42
N PHE A 11 -9.40 19.78 2.88
CA PHE A 11 -9.80 18.82 3.89
C PHE A 11 -9.33 19.27 5.27
N HIS A 12 -10.13 19.02 6.31
CA HIS A 12 -9.73 19.33 7.68
C HIS A 12 -8.57 18.42 8.10
N SER A 13 -8.76 17.11 8.00
CA SER A 13 -7.73 16.12 8.31
C SER A 13 -7.72 14.98 7.29
N SER A 14 -6.51 14.45 7.00
CA SER A 14 -6.34 13.20 6.26
C SER A 14 -5.69 12.14 7.11
N LEU A 15 -6.11 10.89 6.91
CA LEU A 15 -5.47 9.70 7.48
C LEU A 15 -4.77 8.91 6.38
N VAL A 16 -3.46 8.69 6.55
CA VAL A 16 -2.60 8.00 5.59
C VAL A 16 -2.35 6.55 6.01
N PHE A 17 -2.71 5.60 5.14
CA PHE A 17 -2.46 4.17 5.33
C PHE A 17 -1.36 3.66 4.39
N SER A 18 -0.28 3.14 4.96
CA SER A 18 0.87 2.67 4.17
C SER A 18 0.78 1.19 3.75
N GLY A 19 -0.13 0.42 4.33
CA GLY A 19 -0.22 -1.03 4.12
C GLY A 19 0.88 -1.82 4.84
N GLY A 20 1.34 -2.95 4.30
CA GLY A 20 2.42 -3.75 4.92
C GLY A 20 1.98 -5.17 5.28
N GLY A 21 1.53 -5.92 4.29
CA GLY A 21 1.04 -7.30 4.45
C GLY A 21 -0.46 -7.37 4.71
N THR A 22 -0.91 -8.50 5.27
CA THR A 22 -2.35 -8.82 5.43
C THR A 22 -2.97 -8.29 6.72
N ARG A 23 -2.40 -7.21 7.28
CA ARG A 23 -2.85 -6.65 8.57
C ARG A 23 -3.95 -5.60 8.38
N PHE A 24 -4.93 -5.91 7.55
CA PHE A 24 -5.95 -4.94 7.09
C PHE A 24 -6.81 -4.39 8.24
N ALA A 25 -7.09 -5.22 9.24
CA ALA A 25 -8.03 -4.88 10.31
C ALA A 25 -7.46 -3.86 11.30
N LEU A 26 -6.13 -3.67 11.35
CA LEU A 26 -5.53 -2.64 12.20
C LEU A 26 -6.01 -1.24 11.81
N TYR A 27 -6.15 -0.97 10.51
CA TYR A 27 -6.61 0.32 10.01
C TYR A 27 -8.08 0.57 10.34
N GLY A 28 -8.90 -0.48 10.36
CA GLY A 28 -10.28 -0.40 10.85
C GLY A 28 -10.34 -0.02 12.34
N GLY A 29 -9.48 -0.63 13.16
CA GLY A 29 -9.30 -0.27 14.56
C GLY A 29 -8.86 1.18 14.75
N MET A 30 -7.91 1.67 13.96
CA MET A 30 -7.47 3.06 13.98
C MET A 30 -8.62 4.03 13.68
N CYS A 31 -9.39 3.77 12.62
CA CYS A 31 -10.55 4.59 12.29
C CYS A 31 -11.60 4.59 13.40
N ASN A 32 -11.84 3.44 14.04
CA ASN A 32 -12.77 3.35 15.16
C ASN A 32 -12.32 4.23 16.33
N ALA A 33 -11.04 4.16 16.71
CA ALA A 33 -10.50 4.98 17.79
C ALA A 33 -10.56 6.48 17.48
N LEU A 34 -10.23 6.89 16.25
CA LEU A 34 -10.33 8.30 15.86
C LEU A 34 -11.76 8.82 15.92
N ASP A 35 -12.74 8.00 15.57
CA ASP A 35 -14.17 8.35 15.65
C ASP A 35 -14.61 8.54 17.11
N ASP A 36 -14.26 7.61 17.99
CA ASP A 36 -14.54 7.70 19.44
C ASP A 36 -13.86 8.92 20.10
N LEU A 37 -12.74 9.39 19.55
CA LEU A 37 -12.03 10.59 19.98
C LEU A 37 -12.58 11.90 19.37
N GLY A 38 -13.59 11.83 18.50
CA GLY A 38 -14.08 13.01 17.76
C GLY A 38 -13.05 13.58 16.76
N LYS A 39 -12.14 12.73 16.28
CA LYS A 39 -11.03 13.05 15.37
C LYS A 39 -11.16 12.34 14.02
N THR A 40 -12.39 12.03 13.61
CA THR A 40 -12.70 11.33 12.35
C THR A 40 -12.07 12.06 11.16
N PRO A 41 -11.28 11.37 10.30
CA PRO A 41 -10.63 12.00 9.16
C PRO A 41 -11.66 12.40 8.09
N SER A 42 -11.40 13.52 7.42
CA SER A 42 -12.20 13.98 6.27
C SER A 42 -11.71 13.43 4.92
N LEU A 43 -10.53 12.82 4.89
CA LEU A 43 -9.92 12.22 3.70
C LEU A 43 -9.10 10.97 4.09
N LEU A 44 -9.24 9.90 3.30
CA LEU A 44 -8.37 8.72 3.37
C LEU A 44 -7.39 8.73 2.21
N ILE A 45 -6.11 8.48 2.48
CA ILE A 45 -5.09 8.28 1.45
C ILE A 45 -4.41 6.96 1.73
N ALA A 46 -4.37 6.05 0.76
CA ALA A 46 -3.87 4.71 1.00
C ALA A 46 -2.98 4.16 -0.11
N SER A 47 -2.00 3.36 0.30
CA SER A 47 -1.13 2.55 -0.56
C SER A 47 -1.06 1.11 -0.06
N CYS A 48 -0.66 0.19 -0.93
CA CYS A 48 -0.45 -1.22 -0.62
C CYS A 48 -1.67 -1.82 0.09
N GLY A 49 -1.46 -2.57 1.18
CA GLY A 49 -2.54 -3.17 1.98
C GLY A 49 -3.53 -2.16 2.59
N GLY A 50 -3.14 -0.89 2.76
CA GLY A 50 -4.04 0.16 3.25
C GLY A 50 -5.22 0.38 2.31
N ALA A 51 -5.06 0.11 1.02
CA ALA A 51 -6.11 0.30 0.03
C ALA A 51 -7.34 -0.60 0.28
N PHE A 52 -7.13 -1.86 0.70
CA PHE A 52 -8.23 -2.74 1.10
C PHE A 52 -8.97 -2.25 2.34
N ALA A 53 -8.25 -1.65 3.30
CA ALA A 53 -8.91 -1.05 4.46
C ALA A 53 -9.83 0.10 4.04
N THR A 54 -9.36 1.00 3.16
CA THR A 54 -10.21 2.10 2.65
C THR A 54 -11.41 1.61 1.85
N LEU A 55 -11.26 0.52 1.09
CA LEU A 55 -12.35 -0.12 0.35
C LEU A 55 -13.44 -0.61 1.32
N ILE A 56 -13.05 -1.28 2.40
CA ILE A 56 -13.99 -1.77 3.42
C ILE A 56 -14.66 -0.62 4.17
N ILE A 57 -13.93 0.46 4.46
CA ILE A 57 -14.49 1.67 5.09
C ILE A 57 -15.55 2.33 4.21
N ASN A 58 -15.36 2.34 2.89
CA ASN A 58 -16.34 2.85 1.93
C ASN A 58 -17.47 1.87 1.60
N ALA A 59 -17.27 0.58 1.88
CA ALA A 59 -18.29 -0.44 1.67
C ALA A 59 -19.32 -0.48 2.81
N PHE A 60 -18.87 -0.28 4.05
CA PHE A 60 -19.70 -0.45 5.24
C PHE A 60 -19.72 0.82 6.10
N PRO A 61 -20.90 1.33 6.48
CA PRO A 61 -21.02 2.62 7.15
C PRO A 61 -20.54 2.60 8.61
N THR A 62 -20.73 1.49 9.33
CA THR A 62 -20.41 1.40 10.76
C THR A 62 -19.16 0.56 11.01
N HIS A 63 -18.42 0.88 12.08
CA HIS A 63 -17.24 0.13 12.51
C HIS A 63 -17.56 -1.34 12.80
N THR A 64 -18.71 -1.61 13.42
CA THR A 64 -19.21 -2.99 13.65
C THR A 64 -19.40 -3.76 12.35
N ALA A 65 -20.01 -3.15 11.32
CA ALA A 65 -20.20 -3.79 10.03
C ALA A 65 -18.86 -4.01 9.30
N ARG A 66 -17.93 -3.04 9.36
CA ARG A 66 -16.58 -3.16 8.81
C ARG A 66 -15.81 -4.34 9.43
N LYS A 67 -15.83 -4.43 10.78
CA LYS A 67 -15.20 -5.54 11.51
C LYS A 67 -15.86 -6.89 11.19
N ALA A 68 -17.19 -6.93 11.17
CA ALA A 68 -17.95 -8.13 10.83
C ALA A 68 -17.63 -8.63 9.42
N TYR A 69 -17.52 -7.73 8.44
CA TYR A 69 -17.12 -8.10 7.07
C TYR A 69 -15.69 -8.62 7.01
N LEU A 70 -14.73 -7.95 7.68
CA LEU A 70 -13.36 -8.47 7.80
C LEU A 70 -13.34 -9.87 8.42
N GLN A 71 -14.24 -10.17 9.36
CA GLN A 71 -14.36 -11.49 9.97
C GLN A 71 -15.15 -12.50 9.13
N SER A 72 -15.71 -12.12 7.98
CA SER A 72 -16.62 -12.95 7.20
C SER A 72 -15.94 -14.10 6.44
N GLU A 73 -16.72 -15.09 6.05
CA GLU A 73 -16.26 -16.19 5.18
C GLU A 73 -15.83 -15.70 3.80
N GLU A 74 -16.46 -14.63 3.26
CA GLU A 74 -16.08 -14.05 1.97
C GLU A 74 -14.62 -13.60 1.99
N PHE A 75 -14.25 -12.77 2.98
CA PHE A 75 -12.88 -12.28 3.08
C PHE A 75 -11.89 -13.38 3.47
N TYR A 76 -12.30 -14.32 4.33
CA TYR A 76 -11.50 -15.52 4.64
C TYR A 76 -11.19 -16.36 3.40
N ASN A 77 -12.19 -16.60 2.55
CA ASN A 77 -12.03 -17.36 1.30
C ASN A 77 -11.15 -16.61 0.30
N PHE A 78 -11.25 -15.27 0.24
CA PHE A 78 -10.30 -14.45 -0.51
C PHE A 78 -8.85 -14.66 -0.03
N ILE A 79 -8.58 -14.60 1.28
CA ILE A 79 -7.23 -14.85 1.81
C ILE A 79 -6.73 -16.26 1.46
N LYS A 80 -7.62 -17.26 1.52
CA LYS A 80 -7.28 -18.65 1.14
C LYS A 80 -7.11 -18.88 -0.36
N SER A 81 -7.66 -18.00 -1.20
CA SER A 81 -7.50 -18.10 -2.67
C SER A 81 -6.08 -17.75 -3.13
N LEU A 82 -5.30 -17.08 -2.28
CA LEU A 82 -3.92 -16.71 -2.60
C LEU A 82 -3.05 -17.96 -2.68
N SER A 83 -2.24 -18.03 -3.72
CA SER A 83 -1.34 -19.17 -3.96
C SER A 83 0.06 -18.71 -4.28
N LEU A 84 1.05 -19.50 -3.87
CA LEU A 84 2.44 -19.23 -4.15
C LEU A 84 2.83 -19.69 -5.54
N THR A 85 3.66 -18.91 -6.22
CA THR A 85 4.22 -19.27 -7.53
C THR A 85 5.48 -20.15 -7.37
N PRO A 86 6.00 -20.73 -8.46
CA PRO A 86 7.31 -21.36 -8.46
C PRO A 86 8.47 -20.41 -8.07
N TYR A 87 8.30 -19.09 -8.11
CA TYR A 87 9.31 -18.13 -7.64
C TYR A 87 9.42 -18.06 -6.12
N SER A 88 8.52 -18.68 -5.37
CA SER A 88 8.66 -18.87 -3.92
C SER A 88 9.92 -19.65 -3.52
N GLN A 89 10.50 -20.43 -4.43
CA GLN A 89 11.70 -21.23 -4.18
C GLN A 89 12.92 -20.35 -3.86
N LEU A 90 13.68 -20.69 -2.80
CA LEU A 90 14.81 -19.88 -2.32
C LEU A 90 15.92 -19.73 -3.37
N TYR A 91 16.17 -20.75 -4.17
CA TYR A 91 17.16 -20.66 -5.25
C TYR A 91 16.77 -19.66 -6.35
N ARG A 92 15.50 -19.21 -6.38
CA ARG A 92 15.02 -18.14 -7.26
C ARG A 92 14.96 -16.82 -6.51
N ILE A 93 13.97 -16.64 -5.64
CA ILE A 93 13.73 -15.35 -4.97
C ILE A 93 14.76 -15.04 -3.88
N GLY A 94 15.24 -16.06 -3.17
CA GLY A 94 16.28 -15.89 -2.15
C GLY A 94 17.61 -15.48 -2.77
N PHE A 95 18.04 -16.17 -3.84
CA PHE A 95 19.23 -15.76 -4.58
C PHE A 95 19.08 -14.37 -5.21
N LEU A 96 17.91 -14.06 -5.79
CA LEU A 96 17.62 -12.73 -6.30
C LEU A 96 17.74 -11.67 -5.20
N ALA A 97 17.09 -11.88 -4.05
CA ALA A 97 17.14 -10.99 -2.90
C ALA A 97 18.57 -10.75 -2.42
N LEU A 98 19.36 -11.82 -2.23
CA LEU A 98 20.78 -11.71 -1.86
C LEU A 98 21.56 -10.90 -2.89
N LYS A 99 21.41 -11.21 -4.18
CA LYS A 99 22.06 -10.44 -5.26
C LYS A 99 21.70 -8.95 -5.20
N LYS A 100 20.43 -8.61 -4.94
CA LYS A 100 19.99 -7.21 -4.79
C LYS A 100 20.46 -6.56 -3.50
N GLN A 101 20.66 -7.33 -2.43
CA GLN A 101 21.24 -6.80 -1.20
C GLN A 101 22.69 -6.35 -1.41
N TYR A 102 23.48 -7.08 -2.22
CA TYR A 102 24.84 -6.68 -2.58
C TYR A 102 24.87 -5.53 -3.61
N ASP A 103 23.94 -5.49 -4.56
CA ASP A 103 23.86 -4.38 -5.52
C ASP A 103 23.19 -3.13 -4.91
N LYS A 104 24.01 -2.11 -4.63
CA LYS A 104 23.54 -0.84 -4.05
C LYS A 104 23.13 0.20 -5.09
N ARG A 105 23.23 -0.09 -6.39
CA ARG A 105 22.90 0.88 -7.44
C ARG A 105 21.38 1.08 -7.58
N HIS A 106 20.99 2.25 -8.05
CA HIS A 106 19.60 2.68 -8.24
C HIS A 106 18.99 2.12 -9.53
N ALA A 107 18.25 1.01 -9.41
CA ALA A 107 17.60 0.29 -10.52
C ALA A 107 18.50 0.20 -11.79
N PRO A 108 19.65 -0.48 -11.72
CA PRO A 108 20.60 -0.53 -12.85
C PRO A 108 20.06 -1.26 -14.08
N TYR A 109 19.08 -2.16 -13.89
CA TYR A 109 18.43 -2.95 -14.92
C TYR A 109 16.91 -2.84 -14.82
N ILE A 110 16.22 -3.17 -15.91
CA ILE A 110 14.77 -3.34 -15.94
C ILE A 110 14.46 -4.72 -15.33
N GLU A 111 13.85 -4.74 -14.15
CA GLU A 111 13.55 -6.00 -13.46
C GLU A 111 12.29 -6.68 -14.03
N ASP A 112 12.36 -8.01 -14.13
CA ASP A 112 11.23 -8.85 -14.57
C ASP A 112 10.19 -9.02 -13.46
N VAL A 113 9.43 -7.96 -13.19
CA VAL A 113 8.31 -7.98 -12.23
C VAL A 113 7.01 -8.53 -12.85
N TYR A 114 7.02 -8.81 -14.16
CA TYR A 114 5.92 -9.43 -14.88
C TYR A 114 5.75 -10.90 -14.56
N HIS A 115 6.87 -11.61 -14.35
CA HIS A 115 6.85 -13.06 -14.16
C HIS A 115 7.42 -13.48 -12.81
N ARG A 116 8.29 -12.66 -12.19
CA ARG A 116 8.94 -12.99 -10.92
C ARG A 116 8.16 -12.38 -9.77
N TYR A 117 7.22 -13.10 -9.21
CA TYR A 117 6.48 -12.67 -8.02
C TYR A 117 6.10 -13.85 -7.13
N LEU A 118 5.96 -13.63 -5.82
CA LEU A 118 5.72 -14.69 -4.85
C LEU A 118 4.29 -15.25 -4.90
N VAL A 119 3.29 -14.38 -5.06
CA VAL A 119 1.88 -14.69 -4.87
C VAL A 119 1.09 -14.41 -6.15
N THR A 120 0.33 -15.41 -6.59
CA THR A 120 -0.71 -15.25 -7.60
C THR A 120 -1.97 -14.71 -6.94
N MET A 121 -2.51 -13.63 -7.49
CA MET A 121 -3.79 -13.05 -7.13
C MET A 121 -4.58 -12.79 -8.42
N ALA A 122 -5.88 -13.08 -8.41
CA ALA A 122 -6.74 -12.89 -9.57
C ALA A 122 -6.69 -11.44 -10.10
N GLN A 123 -6.79 -11.29 -11.42
CA GLN A 123 -6.80 -9.97 -12.07
C GLN A 123 -8.06 -9.19 -11.72
N ASP A 124 -9.21 -9.86 -11.77
CA ASP A 124 -10.49 -9.36 -11.28
C ASP A 124 -10.84 -10.06 -9.96
N LEU A 125 -11.11 -9.26 -8.94
CA LEU A 125 -11.49 -9.74 -7.60
C LEU A 125 -13.00 -9.80 -7.40
N SER A 126 -13.82 -9.36 -8.37
CA SER A 126 -15.27 -9.21 -8.20
C SER A 126 -15.98 -10.52 -7.83
N ASN A 127 -15.49 -11.66 -8.33
CA ASN A 127 -16.02 -12.99 -7.99
C ASN A 127 -15.57 -13.48 -6.60
N LEU A 128 -14.41 -13.03 -6.12
CA LEU A 128 -13.87 -13.41 -4.81
C LEU A 128 -14.38 -12.49 -3.68
N LEU A 129 -14.71 -11.24 -4.02
CA LEU A 129 -15.16 -10.20 -3.11
C LEU A 129 -16.44 -9.52 -3.65
N PRO A 130 -17.54 -10.28 -3.85
CA PRO A 130 -18.77 -9.75 -4.46
C PRO A 130 -19.39 -8.61 -3.65
N SER A 131 -19.25 -8.60 -2.32
CA SER A 131 -19.75 -7.50 -1.48
C SER A 131 -18.99 -6.19 -1.72
N LEU A 132 -17.75 -6.26 -2.22
CA LEU A 132 -16.93 -5.08 -2.51
C LEU A 132 -16.94 -4.67 -3.99
N ALA A 133 -17.45 -5.52 -4.89
CA ALA A 133 -17.37 -5.30 -6.34
C ALA A 133 -18.08 -4.02 -6.81
N LYS A 134 -19.13 -3.60 -6.11
CA LYS A 134 -19.94 -2.41 -6.45
C LYS A 134 -19.61 -1.17 -5.63
N VAL A 135 -18.59 -1.24 -4.77
CA VAL A 135 -18.21 -0.13 -3.91
C VAL A 135 -17.63 0.99 -4.78
N ARG A 136 -18.20 2.18 -4.61
CA ARG A 136 -17.74 3.39 -5.27
C ARG A 136 -16.75 4.12 -4.37
N PHE A 137 -15.83 4.84 -4.99
CA PHE A 137 -15.00 5.80 -4.28
C PHE A 137 -15.90 6.80 -3.54
N SER A 138 -15.54 7.09 -2.30
CA SER A 138 -16.13 8.16 -1.50
C SER A 138 -17.63 8.01 -1.21
N SER A 139 -18.13 6.77 -1.21
CA SER A 139 -19.48 6.45 -0.71
C SER A 139 -19.65 6.83 0.76
N THR A 140 -18.59 6.71 1.56
CA THR A 140 -18.59 7.08 2.99
C THR A 140 -17.61 8.21 3.27
N LEU A 141 -16.37 8.08 2.78
CA LEU A 141 -15.30 9.05 3.03
C LEU A 141 -14.50 9.32 1.76
N PRO A 142 -14.23 10.59 1.40
CA PRO A 142 -13.29 10.94 0.34
C PRO A 142 -12.03 10.09 0.42
N THR A 143 -11.68 9.42 -0.68
CA THR A 143 -10.58 8.44 -0.69
C THR A 143 -9.71 8.55 -1.92
N ILE A 144 -8.40 8.50 -1.72
CA ILE A 144 -7.39 8.41 -2.79
C ILE A 144 -6.56 7.14 -2.57
N ILE A 145 -6.46 6.30 -3.60
CA ILE A 145 -5.60 5.12 -3.60
C ILE A 145 -4.41 5.37 -4.51
N VAL A 146 -3.20 5.07 -4.02
CA VAL A 146 -1.95 5.17 -4.78
C VAL A 146 -1.62 3.83 -5.42
N GLY A 147 -1.24 3.89 -6.70
CA GLY A 147 -0.59 2.78 -7.40
C GLY A 147 0.41 3.33 -8.41
N SER A 148 0.86 2.46 -9.31
CA SER A 148 1.80 2.82 -10.37
C SER A 148 1.37 2.26 -11.72
N LYS A 149 1.75 2.96 -12.79
CA LYS A 149 1.75 2.47 -14.17
C LYS A 149 3.17 2.07 -14.55
N MET A 150 3.31 0.93 -15.22
CA MET A 150 4.58 0.46 -15.78
C MET A 150 4.79 1.07 -17.17
N LEU A 151 6.00 1.55 -17.43
CA LEU A 151 6.42 2.26 -18.66
C LEU A 151 7.44 1.44 -19.47
N PHE A 152 7.33 0.12 -19.39
CA PHE A 152 8.19 -0.82 -20.09
C PHE A 152 7.40 -2.07 -20.43
N THR A 153 7.89 -2.82 -21.40
CA THR A 153 7.27 -4.09 -21.84
C THR A 153 8.10 -5.29 -21.39
N PRO A 154 7.50 -6.50 -21.36
CA PRO A 154 8.21 -7.70 -20.92
C PRO A 154 9.51 -8.02 -21.68
N ASP A 155 9.60 -7.68 -22.97
CA ASP A 155 10.81 -7.90 -23.79
C ASP A 155 11.98 -6.98 -23.41
N GLU A 156 11.73 -5.96 -22.60
CA GLU A 156 12.75 -5.04 -22.10
C GLU A 156 13.41 -5.52 -20.80
N CYS A 157 12.80 -6.49 -20.12
CA CYS A 157 13.31 -7.06 -18.89
C CYS A 157 14.74 -7.60 -19.06
N GLY A 158 15.61 -7.30 -18.11
CA GLY A 158 17.04 -7.66 -18.13
C GLY A 158 17.95 -6.68 -18.87
N LYS A 159 17.40 -5.74 -19.68
CA LYS A 159 18.18 -4.67 -20.31
C LYS A 159 18.63 -3.64 -19.26
N ARG A 160 19.69 -2.88 -19.57
CA ARG A 160 20.13 -1.76 -18.73
C ARG A 160 19.06 -0.66 -18.74
N ARG A 161 18.74 -0.08 -17.57
CA ARG A 161 17.80 1.05 -17.48
C ARG A 161 18.38 2.35 -18.06
N GLY A 162 19.66 2.61 -17.78
CA GLY A 162 20.24 3.93 -17.98
C GLY A 162 19.53 4.98 -17.11
N THR A 163 19.13 6.09 -17.72
CA THR A 163 18.38 7.17 -17.04
C THR A 163 16.87 7.07 -17.21
N ARG A 164 16.38 6.03 -17.90
CA ARG A 164 14.95 5.91 -18.23
C ARG A 164 14.09 5.78 -16.98
N LYS A 165 12.90 6.38 -17.04
CA LYS A 165 11.83 6.18 -16.07
C LYS A 165 10.99 4.97 -16.48
N LEU A 166 10.76 4.07 -15.53
CA LEU A 166 10.09 2.78 -15.72
C LEU A 166 8.72 2.75 -15.05
N TYR A 167 8.46 3.64 -14.10
CA TYR A 167 7.23 3.67 -13.33
C TYR A 167 6.67 5.09 -13.26
N GLN A 168 5.35 5.21 -13.25
CA GLN A 168 4.66 6.48 -13.08
C GLN A 168 3.65 6.36 -11.94
N LYS A 169 3.62 7.33 -11.04
CA LYS A 169 2.64 7.35 -9.93
C LYS A 169 1.24 7.59 -10.49
N VAL A 170 0.28 6.83 -9.98
CA VAL A 170 -1.14 6.94 -10.35
C VAL A 170 -1.97 7.14 -9.09
N LEU A 171 -2.81 8.17 -9.10
CA LEU A 171 -3.82 8.43 -8.08
C LEU A 171 -5.18 7.98 -8.61
N PHE A 172 -5.83 7.08 -7.87
CA PHE A 172 -7.18 6.60 -8.15
C PHE A 172 -8.15 7.20 -7.14
N THR A 173 -9.21 7.86 -7.62
CA THR A 173 -10.23 8.49 -6.77
C THR A 173 -11.48 8.81 -7.60
N ASP A 174 -12.54 9.36 -7.01
CA ASP A 174 -13.71 9.85 -7.75
C ASP A 174 -13.48 11.24 -8.37
N THR A 175 -14.43 11.71 -9.19
CA THR A 175 -14.32 12.99 -9.88
C THR A 175 -14.44 14.21 -8.96
N GLN A 176 -15.17 14.12 -7.85
CA GLN A 176 -15.30 15.21 -6.88
C GLN A 176 -13.99 15.40 -6.12
N THR A 177 -13.46 14.33 -5.52
CA THR A 177 -12.17 14.35 -4.81
C THR A 177 -11.03 14.78 -5.74
N ALA A 178 -11.02 14.30 -6.99
CA ALA A 178 -10.04 14.68 -8.01
C ALA A 178 -9.93 16.20 -8.25
N ARG A 179 -11.02 16.97 -8.14
CA ARG A 179 -11.02 18.42 -8.38
C ARG A 179 -10.17 19.20 -7.38
N HIS A 180 -9.92 18.62 -6.21
CA HIS A 180 -9.11 19.24 -5.15
C HIS A 180 -7.61 18.96 -5.32
N ILE A 181 -7.23 18.06 -6.24
CA ILE A 181 -5.85 17.62 -6.40
C ILE A 181 -5.14 18.53 -7.40
N ASN A 182 -4.24 19.38 -6.90
CA ASN A 182 -3.27 20.11 -7.70
C ASN A 182 -2.02 19.25 -7.91
N LEU A 183 -1.91 18.59 -9.08
CA LEU A 183 -0.80 17.68 -9.38
C LEU A 183 0.57 18.40 -9.39
N GLN A 184 0.61 19.68 -9.76
CA GLN A 184 1.84 20.46 -9.78
C GLN A 184 2.36 20.77 -8.37
N ALA A 185 1.49 20.84 -7.38
CA ALA A 185 1.87 21.09 -5.98
C ALA A 185 2.46 19.85 -5.30
N ILE A 186 2.24 18.65 -5.85
CA ILE A 186 2.75 17.39 -5.28
C ILE A 186 4.15 17.13 -5.86
N GLN A 187 5.17 17.59 -5.15
CA GLN A 187 6.56 17.48 -5.60
C GLN A 187 7.41 16.75 -4.55
N ILE A 188 8.12 15.71 -4.99
CA ILE A 188 9.18 15.07 -4.19
C ILE A 188 10.51 15.54 -4.77
N SER A 189 11.21 16.39 -4.03
CA SER A 189 12.44 17.05 -4.48
C SER A 189 13.73 16.38 -4.03
N SER A 190 13.66 15.25 -3.32
CA SER A 190 14.84 14.54 -2.84
C SER A 190 15.61 13.90 -4.01
N ASP A 191 16.94 13.97 -3.98
CA ASP A 191 17.80 13.34 -4.98
C ASP A 191 17.55 11.82 -5.08
N ASN A 192 17.31 11.19 -3.92
CA ASN A 192 16.89 9.80 -3.79
C ASN A 192 15.71 9.46 -4.72
N TYR A 193 14.69 10.32 -4.78
CA TYR A 193 13.53 10.12 -5.65
C TYR A 193 13.77 10.62 -7.08
N LEU A 194 14.44 11.76 -7.27
CA LEU A 194 14.64 12.36 -8.59
C LEU A 194 15.51 11.47 -9.51
N GLN A 195 16.52 10.80 -8.97
CA GLN A 195 17.42 9.91 -9.72
C GLN A 195 16.85 8.49 -9.93
N SER A 196 15.70 8.21 -9.32
CA SER A 196 15.04 6.91 -9.33
C SER A 196 14.49 6.51 -10.71
N ALA A 197 13.89 5.32 -10.82
CA ALA A 197 13.16 4.88 -12.00
C ALA A 197 11.73 5.47 -12.07
N VAL A 198 11.33 6.32 -11.12
CA VAL A 198 9.99 6.90 -11.08
C VAL A 198 9.92 8.23 -11.83
N ALA A 199 8.94 8.36 -12.72
CA ALA A 199 8.62 9.58 -13.43
C ALA A 199 8.02 10.64 -12.49
N LYS A 200 8.33 11.90 -12.76
CA LYS A 200 7.87 13.05 -11.96
C LYS A 200 6.37 13.28 -12.11
N ASP A 201 5.86 13.11 -13.33
CA ASP A 201 4.46 13.38 -13.63
C ASP A 201 3.55 12.33 -13.01
N ILE A 202 2.46 12.80 -12.39
CA ILE A 202 1.47 11.96 -11.72
C ILE A 202 0.25 11.82 -12.62
N ILE A 203 -0.26 10.59 -12.78
CA ILE A 203 -1.52 10.34 -13.49
C ILE A 203 -2.67 10.36 -12.48
N LEU A 204 -3.77 11.01 -12.85
CA LEU A 204 -5.05 10.93 -12.13
C LEU A 204 -6.05 10.08 -12.92
N LYS A 205 -6.60 9.02 -12.31
CA LYS A 205 -7.59 8.12 -12.92
C LYS A 205 -8.88 8.09 -12.10
N THR A 206 -9.98 8.55 -12.68
CA THR A 206 -11.29 8.65 -11.99
C THR A 206 -12.33 7.61 -12.41
N LYS A 207 -11.99 6.77 -13.40
CA LYS A 207 -12.92 5.78 -13.99
C LYS A 207 -12.61 4.34 -13.58
N ILE A 208 -11.52 4.10 -12.87
CA ILE A 208 -11.13 2.76 -12.41
C ILE A 208 -11.95 2.44 -11.14
N PRO A 209 -12.63 1.29 -11.06
CA PRO A 209 -13.37 0.89 -9.87
C PRO A 209 -12.48 0.82 -8.62
N MET A 210 -13.04 1.09 -7.45
CA MET A 210 -12.28 1.14 -6.19
C MET A 210 -11.65 -0.22 -5.85
N LEU A 211 -12.37 -1.32 -6.07
CA LEU A 211 -11.83 -2.67 -5.89
C LEU A 211 -10.63 -2.93 -6.81
N THR A 212 -10.69 -2.50 -8.08
CA THR A 212 -9.58 -2.60 -9.02
C THR A 212 -8.40 -1.73 -8.59
N ALA A 213 -8.64 -0.50 -8.11
CA ALA A 213 -7.58 0.37 -7.59
C ALA A 213 -6.90 -0.25 -6.35
N ALA A 214 -7.66 -0.87 -5.44
CA ALA A 214 -7.10 -1.59 -4.31
C ALA A 214 -6.28 -2.81 -4.74
N ARG A 215 -6.76 -3.58 -5.72
CA ARG A 215 -6.03 -4.70 -6.35
C ARG A 215 -4.71 -4.23 -6.99
N ILE A 216 -4.72 -3.10 -7.69
CA ILE A 216 -3.50 -2.49 -8.24
C ILE A 216 -2.55 -2.11 -7.11
N SER A 217 -3.04 -1.43 -6.09
CA SER A 217 -2.21 -0.90 -5.00
C SER A 217 -1.44 -2.01 -4.26
N VAL A 218 -2.01 -3.22 -4.13
CA VAL A 218 -1.31 -4.36 -3.51
C VAL A 218 -0.36 -5.13 -4.45
N SER A 219 -0.25 -4.77 -5.72
CA SER A 219 0.68 -5.38 -6.69
C SER A 219 2.15 -4.97 -6.49
N ASP A 220 2.66 -5.09 -5.28
CA ASP A 220 4.04 -4.71 -4.98
C ASP A 220 5.02 -5.66 -5.69
N MET A 221 6.13 -5.08 -6.16
CA MET A 221 7.16 -5.76 -6.95
C MET A 221 7.70 -7.01 -6.27
N PHE A 222 7.87 -8.07 -7.05
CA PHE A 222 8.27 -9.41 -6.59
C PHE A 222 7.32 -10.08 -5.57
N TYR A 223 6.27 -9.41 -5.09
CA TYR A 223 5.30 -9.98 -4.16
C TYR A 223 4.06 -10.46 -4.88
N VAL A 224 3.38 -9.61 -5.63
CA VAL A 224 2.09 -9.91 -6.26
C VAL A 224 2.12 -9.49 -7.73
N ALA A 225 1.55 -10.31 -8.61
CA ALA A 225 1.49 -10.03 -10.04
C ALA A 225 0.91 -8.64 -10.35
N PRO A 226 1.42 -7.93 -11.38
CA PRO A 226 0.83 -6.69 -11.87
C PRO A 226 -0.59 -6.91 -12.42
N VAL A 227 -1.32 -5.81 -12.63
CA VAL A 227 -2.70 -5.80 -13.12
C VAL A 227 -2.74 -5.26 -14.54
N ASN A 228 -3.33 -6.01 -15.45
CA ASN A 228 -3.50 -5.60 -16.85
C ASN A 228 -4.89 -4.98 -17.04
N ILE A 229 -4.95 -3.77 -17.59
CA ILE A 229 -6.21 -3.09 -17.91
C ILE A 229 -6.08 -2.46 -19.29
N ALA A 230 -6.81 -3.02 -20.26
CA ALA A 230 -6.62 -2.72 -21.68
C ALA A 230 -5.12 -2.88 -22.05
N ASP A 231 -4.52 -1.86 -22.65
CA ASP A 231 -3.11 -1.85 -23.05
C ASP A 231 -2.14 -1.39 -21.95
N ASP A 232 -2.67 -1.00 -20.79
CA ASP A 232 -1.87 -0.51 -19.67
C ASP A 232 -1.62 -1.60 -18.63
N VAL A 233 -0.40 -1.60 -18.09
CA VAL A 233 -0.01 -2.47 -16.97
C VAL A 233 0.22 -1.62 -15.73
N PHE A 234 -0.43 -2.00 -14.64
CA PHE A 234 -0.37 -1.32 -13.35
C PHE A 234 0.29 -2.19 -12.28
N ALA A 235 0.98 -1.53 -11.35
CA ALA A 235 1.67 -2.15 -10.24
C ALA A 235 1.47 -1.35 -8.93
N GLY A 236 2.03 -1.85 -7.85
CA GLY A 236 1.71 -1.51 -6.47
C GLY A 236 1.85 -0.05 -6.04
N GLY A 237 1.41 0.18 -4.80
CA GLY A 237 1.47 1.44 -4.07
C GLY A 237 2.84 1.72 -3.45
N ALA A 238 3.77 0.74 -3.43
CA ALA A 238 5.12 0.93 -2.91
C ALA A 238 5.92 2.03 -3.64
N ILE A 239 5.46 2.49 -4.82
CA ILE A 239 5.98 3.67 -5.51
C ILE A 239 5.95 4.94 -4.65
N ASP A 240 5.00 5.03 -3.72
CA ASP A 240 4.89 6.07 -2.71
C ASP A 240 4.10 5.53 -1.51
N LEU A 241 4.84 4.85 -0.63
CA LEU A 241 4.29 4.11 0.51
C LEU A 241 3.60 5.02 1.56
N LEU A 242 4.07 6.26 1.69
CA LEU A 242 3.49 7.27 2.57
C LEU A 242 3.41 8.58 1.76
N PRO A 243 2.33 8.79 1.01
CA PRO A 243 2.16 9.94 0.11
C PRO A 243 1.89 11.24 0.89
N ILE A 244 2.87 11.66 1.70
CA ILE A 244 2.75 12.74 2.68
C ILE A 244 2.67 14.12 2.03
N GLU A 245 3.30 14.30 0.86
CA GLU A 245 3.22 15.54 0.08
C GLU A 245 1.79 15.74 -0.45
N LEU A 246 1.15 14.67 -0.90
CA LEU A 246 -0.27 14.69 -1.30
C LEU A 246 -1.15 15.04 -0.09
N ALA A 247 -0.94 14.37 1.05
CA ALA A 247 -1.70 14.62 2.27
C ALA A 247 -1.57 16.09 2.75
N ASN A 248 -0.34 16.62 2.79
CA ASN A 248 -0.07 17.99 3.22
C ASN A 248 -0.61 19.06 2.28
N THR A 249 -0.66 18.76 0.98
CA THR A 249 -1.26 19.66 -0.02
C THR A 249 -2.77 19.76 0.16
N LEU A 250 -3.42 18.66 0.58
CA LEU A 250 -4.88 18.55 0.64
C LEU A 250 -5.48 18.91 2.00
N SER A 251 -4.77 18.65 3.09
CA SER A 251 -5.35 18.63 4.45
C SER A 251 -4.65 19.56 5.43
N GLN A 252 -5.41 20.20 6.32
CA GLN A 252 -4.87 21.05 7.39
C GLN A 252 -4.03 20.22 8.38
N GLU A 253 -4.60 19.12 8.85
CA GLU A 253 -3.96 18.13 9.70
C GLU A 253 -3.70 16.84 8.92
N VAL A 254 -2.55 16.20 9.19
CA VAL A 254 -2.26 14.86 8.67
C VAL A 254 -2.06 13.91 9.84
N ILE A 255 -2.75 12.78 9.79
CA ILE A 255 -2.56 11.65 10.69
C ILE A 255 -1.93 10.53 9.86
N ARG A 256 -0.85 9.93 10.35
CA ARG A 256 -0.20 8.82 9.67
C ARG A 256 0.33 7.80 10.66
N GLU A 257 0.46 6.57 10.20
CA GLU A 257 1.21 5.58 10.97
C GLU A 257 2.71 5.87 10.92
N GLU A 258 3.41 5.57 12.01
CA GLU A 258 4.86 5.45 12.02
C GLU A 258 5.23 3.98 11.81
N LYS A 259 5.69 3.67 10.60
CA LYS A 259 5.98 2.31 10.17
C LYS A 259 7.39 1.89 10.56
N GLN A 260 7.58 0.60 10.84
CA GLN A 260 8.92 0.03 10.95
C GLN A 260 9.71 0.20 9.64
N PRO A 261 11.04 0.40 9.70
CA PRO A 261 11.88 0.44 8.52
C PRO A 261 11.74 -0.82 7.66
N TYR A 262 11.99 -0.68 6.36
CA TYR A 262 12.16 -1.82 5.47
C TYR A 262 13.32 -2.69 5.96
N SER A 263 13.11 -4.00 5.96
CA SER A 263 14.20 -4.96 6.14
C SER A 263 15.25 -4.82 5.04
N SER A 264 16.46 -5.32 5.27
CA SER A 264 17.54 -5.28 4.27
C SER A 264 17.13 -5.88 2.92
N THR A 265 16.30 -6.91 2.92
CA THR A 265 15.73 -7.52 1.73
C THR A 265 14.73 -6.60 1.05
N GLU A 266 13.73 -6.09 1.78
CA GLU A 266 12.69 -5.24 1.19
C GLU A 266 13.29 -3.95 0.61
N GLU A 267 14.20 -3.32 1.36
CA GLU A 267 14.98 -2.15 0.92
C GLU A 267 15.75 -2.44 -0.38
N ALA A 268 16.40 -3.59 -0.46
CA ALA A 268 17.12 -3.99 -1.67
C ALA A 268 16.19 -4.20 -2.88
N LEU A 269 15.01 -4.78 -2.68
CA LEU A 269 14.03 -4.99 -3.74
C LEU A 269 13.41 -3.66 -4.20
N VAL A 270 13.11 -2.75 -3.26
CA VAL A 270 12.66 -1.38 -3.55
C VAL A 270 13.68 -0.64 -4.41
N ARG A 271 14.94 -0.62 -3.98
CA ARG A 271 16.01 0.04 -4.72
C ARG A 271 16.28 -0.58 -6.09
N ALA A 272 16.19 -1.91 -6.20
CA ALA A 272 16.42 -2.61 -7.46
C ALA A 272 15.35 -2.29 -8.52
N VAL A 273 14.10 -2.06 -8.09
CA VAL A 273 12.96 -1.88 -9.00
C VAL A 273 12.64 -0.40 -9.21
N LEU A 274 12.41 0.33 -8.12
CA LEU A 274 11.98 1.72 -8.15
C LEU A 274 13.16 2.69 -8.21
N GLY A 275 14.37 2.24 -7.87
CA GLY A 275 15.57 3.05 -7.99
C GLY A 275 15.76 4.10 -6.90
N PHE A 276 14.96 4.09 -5.85
CA PHE A 276 15.18 4.90 -4.64
C PHE A 276 15.36 3.99 -3.42
N SER A 277 16.00 4.50 -2.37
CA SER A 277 16.08 3.88 -1.06
C SER A 277 14.76 4.11 -0.31
N GLY A 278 14.06 3.02 0.01
CA GLY A 278 12.78 3.08 0.71
C GLY A 278 12.94 3.59 2.14
N ASN A 279 14.03 3.21 2.82
CA ASN A 279 14.35 3.70 4.16
C ASN A 279 14.75 5.18 4.17
N GLU A 280 15.51 5.67 3.19
CA GLU A 280 15.76 7.11 3.05
C GLU A 280 14.44 7.85 2.79
N ARG A 281 13.55 7.27 1.97
CA ARG A 281 12.25 7.86 1.73
C ARG A 281 11.38 7.92 2.99
N LEU A 282 11.40 6.90 3.85
CA LEU A 282 10.73 6.95 5.16
C LEU A 282 11.31 8.06 6.06
N ALA A 283 12.63 8.27 6.04
CA ALA A 283 13.28 9.34 6.79
C ALA A 283 12.93 10.73 6.25
N GLU A 284 12.82 10.92 4.93
CA GLU A 284 12.34 12.15 4.29
C GLU A 284 10.89 12.45 4.72
N VAL A 285 10.01 11.44 4.66
CA VAL A 285 8.60 11.57 5.07
C VAL A 285 8.49 11.93 6.55
N ALA A 286 9.39 11.45 7.39
CA ALA A 286 9.39 11.73 8.82
C ALA A 286 9.57 13.23 9.15
N GLN A 287 10.12 14.03 8.23
CA GLN A 287 10.32 15.47 8.41
C GLN A 287 9.04 16.28 8.24
N TYR A 288 7.99 15.71 7.66
CA TYR A 288 6.72 16.40 7.47
C TYR A 288 5.87 16.38 8.75
N PRO A 289 5.17 17.50 9.05
CA PRO A 289 4.30 17.58 10.21
C PRO A 289 3.12 16.60 10.06
N ALA A 290 2.93 15.75 11.07
CA ALA A 290 1.78 14.85 11.17
C ALA A 290 1.60 14.38 12.61
N HIS A 291 0.36 14.05 12.98
CA HIS A 291 0.07 13.25 14.16
C HIS A 291 0.44 11.78 13.88
N LEU A 292 1.25 11.20 14.76
CA LEU A 292 1.83 9.87 14.56
C LEU A 292 1.07 8.83 15.36
N ILE A 293 0.73 7.72 14.70
CA ILE A 293 0.26 6.50 15.36
C ILE A 293 1.40 5.48 15.25
N ASP A 294 2.13 5.24 16.34
CA ASP A 294 3.31 4.37 16.32
C ASP A 294 2.95 2.91 16.12
N THR A 295 3.19 2.38 14.91
CA THR A 295 2.93 0.98 14.56
C THR A 295 4.20 0.18 14.28
N ARG A 296 5.36 0.68 14.72
CA ARG A 296 6.66 0.04 14.45
C ARG A 296 6.76 -1.35 15.06
N ASP A 297 6.09 -1.59 16.18
CA ASP A 297 6.05 -2.89 16.86
C ASP A 297 4.97 -3.85 16.30
N ALA A 298 4.17 -3.43 15.31
CA ALA A 298 3.05 -4.22 14.80
C ALA A 298 3.47 -5.60 14.27
N THR A 299 4.69 -5.75 13.74
CA THR A 299 5.21 -7.05 13.27
C THR A 299 5.52 -8.00 14.43
N ILE A 300 5.86 -7.45 15.60
CA ILE A 300 6.20 -8.18 16.82
C ILE A 300 4.92 -8.51 17.59
N VAL A 301 4.09 -7.52 17.88
CA VAL A 301 2.86 -7.67 18.69
C VAL A 301 1.84 -8.56 18.00
N LEU A 302 1.69 -8.44 16.68
CA LEU A 302 0.71 -9.22 15.91
C LEU A 302 1.30 -10.53 15.36
N LYS A 303 2.50 -10.95 15.78
CA LYS A 303 3.12 -12.17 15.27
C LYS A 303 2.19 -13.38 15.46
N GLY A 304 1.95 -14.14 14.39
CA GLY A 304 0.99 -15.25 14.36
C GLY A 304 -0.47 -14.83 14.16
N PHE A 305 -0.80 -13.53 14.21
CA PHE A 305 -2.14 -12.98 14.01
C PHE A 305 -2.32 -12.30 12.65
N TYR A 306 -1.52 -12.69 11.66
CA TYR A 306 -1.67 -12.33 10.25
C TYR A 306 -1.00 -13.40 9.37
N SER A 307 -1.20 -13.31 8.06
CA SER A 307 -0.52 -14.22 7.11
C SER A 307 0.94 -13.83 6.96
N GLU A 308 1.81 -14.51 7.68
CA GLU A 308 3.24 -14.25 7.73
C GLU A 308 4.00 -15.09 6.70
N LYS A 309 5.01 -14.49 6.07
CA LYS A 309 5.97 -15.18 5.20
C LYS A 309 7.03 -15.85 6.08
N TYR A 310 7.33 -17.11 5.84
CA TYR A 310 8.40 -17.83 6.54
C TYR A 310 9.26 -18.66 5.58
N ILE A 311 10.44 -19.08 6.03
CA ILE A 311 11.29 -19.99 5.27
C ILE A 311 10.92 -21.43 5.64
N ASN A 312 10.42 -22.17 4.66
CA ASN A 312 10.22 -23.61 4.76
C ASN A 312 11.50 -24.32 4.30
N TRP A 313 12.38 -24.64 5.26
CA TRP A 313 13.66 -25.30 5.01
C TRP A 313 13.52 -26.68 4.36
N LYS A 314 12.45 -27.42 4.67
CA LYS A 314 12.21 -28.74 4.06
C LYS A 314 11.91 -28.64 2.57
N ARG A 315 11.24 -27.56 2.16
CA ARG A 315 10.88 -27.29 0.75
C ARG A 315 11.85 -26.34 0.06
N CYS A 316 12.88 -25.85 0.78
CA CYS A 316 13.77 -24.78 0.33
C CYS A 316 13.01 -23.62 -0.34
N ALA A 317 11.92 -23.16 0.28
CA ALA A 317 11.02 -22.15 -0.28
C ALA A 317 10.54 -21.15 0.78
N VAL A 318 10.18 -19.95 0.33
CA VAL A 318 9.32 -19.02 1.07
C VAL A 318 7.90 -19.59 1.06
N ASP A 319 7.28 -19.68 2.22
CA ASP A 319 5.92 -20.18 2.38
C ASP A 319 5.10 -19.17 3.21
N ILE A 320 3.77 -19.31 3.24
CA ILE A 320 2.87 -18.39 3.96
C ILE A 320 2.10 -19.18 5.02
N HIS A 321 2.10 -18.67 6.25
CA HIS A 321 1.21 -19.15 7.29
C HIS A 321 -0.21 -18.63 7.04
N PHE A 322 -1.01 -19.41 6.32
CA PHE A 322 -2.44 -19.16 6.22
C PHE A 322 -3.16 -19.49 7.54
N PRO A 323 -4.32 -18.87 7.81
CA PRO A 323 -5.10 -19.21 8.98
C PRO A 323 -5.50 -20.69 8.97
N LYS A 324 -5.22 -21.40 10.07
CA LYS A 324 -5.51 -22.84 10.25
C LYS A 324 -6.98 -23.20 9.95
N ASN A 325 -7.90 -22.36 10.41
CA ASN A 325 -9.35 -22.51 10.21
C ASN A 325 -10.02 -21.14 10.35
N TYR A 326 -11.33 -21.08 10.09
CA TYR A 326 -12.10 -19.85 10.13
C TYR A 326 -12.17 -19.21 11.53
N ALA A 327 -12.27 -20.02 12.59
CA ALA A 327 -12.28 -19.49 13.96
C ALA A 327 -10.97 -18.78 14.31
N HIS A 328 -9.83 -19.40 13.97
CA HIS A 328 -8.52 -18.78 14.13
C HIS A 328 -8.41 -17.51 13.29
N TYR A 329 -8.86 -17.53 12.03
CA TYR A 329 -8.90 -16.32 11.20
C TYR A 329 -9.66 -15.15 11.86
N ARG A 330 -10.84 -15.40 12.44
CA ARG A 330 -11.61 -14.36 13.14
C ARG A 330 -10.86 -13.80 14.34
N GLU A 331 -10.16 -14.64 15.09
CA GLU A 331 -9.30 -14.21 16.20
C GLU A 331 -8.16 -13.30 15.69
N GLN A 332 -7.52 -13.65 14.56
CA GLN A 332 -6.49 -12.81 13.95
C GLN A 332 -7.02 -11.40 13.62
N ILE A 333 -8.21 -11.32 13.02
CA ILE A 333 -8.85 -10.03 12.71
C ILE A 333 -9.18 -9.24 13.98
N GLU A 334 -9.68 -9.90 15.02
CA GLU A 334 -9.99 -9.24 16.30
C GLU A 334 -8.73 -8.66 16.96
N LYS A 335 -7.62 -9.42 16.97
CA LYS A 335 -6.34 -8.97 17.52
C LYS A 335 -5.76 -7.78 16.76
N GLN A 336 -5.79 -7.83 15.43
CA GLN A 336 -5.36 -6.70 14.59
C GLN A 336 -6.20 -5.45 14.85
N TRP A 337 -7.53 -5.59 14.91
CA TRP A 337 -8.45 -4.49 15.19
C TRP A 337 -8.16 -3.84 16.54
N ASN A 338 -8.06 -4.64 17.59
CA ASN A 338 -7.84 -4.16 18.95
C ASN A 338 -6.46 -3.48 19.10
N TYR A 339 -5.43 -4.00 18.42
CA TYR A 339 -4.13 -3.34 18.34
C TYR A 339 -4.26 -1.95 17.71
N GLY A 340 -4.84 -1.85 16.51
CA GLY A 340 -4.99 -0.57 15.81
C GLY A 340 -5.79 0.45 16.61
N TYR A 341 -6.86 0.00 17.28
CA TYR A 341 -7.66 0.83 18.19
C TYR A 341 -6.82 1.34 19.37
N GLN A 342 -6.19 0.43 20.13
CA GLN A 342 -5.48 0.80 21.35
C GLN A 342 -4.27 1.70 21.08
N THR A 343 -3.51 1.40 20.03
CA THR A 343 -2.36 2.21 19.62
C THR A 343 -2.78 3.64 19.26
N THR A 344 -3.93 3.79 18.61
CA THR A 344 -4.48 5.11 18.26
C THR A 344 -4.97 5.87 19.50
N ILE A 345 -5.71 5.21 20.39
CA ILE A 345 -6.13 5.82 21.66
C ILE A 345 -4.91 6.30 22.46
N ASN A 346 -3.84 5.52 22.49
CA ASN A 346 -2.61 5.89 23.20
C ASN A 346 -1.90 7.08 22.55
N ALA A 347 -1.88 7.16 21.22
CA ALA A 347 -1.24 8.24 20.48
C ALA A 347 -1.90 9.62 20.71
N PHE A 348 -3.20 9.66 20.99
CA PHE A 348 -3.96 10.90 21.20
C PHE A 348 -4.22 11.23 22.69
N LYS A 349 -3.74 10.38 23.61
CA LYS A 349 -3.74 10.66 25.05
C LYS A 349 -2.47 11.36 25.53
N GLN A 350 -1.42 11.33 24.72
CA GLN A 350 -0.15 12.04 24.93
C GLN A 350 -0.30 13.48 24.45
#